data_AF-A0A7Y9RKZ6-F1
#
_entry.id   AF-A0A7Y9RKZ6-F1
#
_cell.length_a   1.000
_cell.length_b   1.000
_cell.length_c   1.000
_cell.angle_alpha   90.00
_cell.angle_beta   90.00
_cell.angle_gamma   90.00
#
_symmetry.space_group_name_H-M   'P 1'
#
loop_
_entity.id
_entity.type
_entity.pdbx_description
1 polymer ?
#
loop_
_entity_poly.entity_id
_entity_poly.type
_entity_poly.pdbx_seq_one_letter_code
_entity_poly.pdbx_strand_id
1 'polypeptide(L)'
;MMKPVDRRVVLAGLASGTVWLAGPACSEESFKRLLPISQLRSAQIPSSVTQIECLGDGPIPVNLIFESDPRIDPAFLAAHPSATFTASDGRNFRLSPETVFVEAFGAVGDGRTNDQAAIQQAIKYAETFGAGTVRFKQRAYAVWCPKRTSDPDKNNAYDGHSIIIERPVALVGHGNKTRILFRSQDGRELQSNWQTVNGKVWRGAGIFLKGWPSSPSDPSKLPSVSLTDMELDGGCDRTDVYSYPADVSTGEGWDLTHKGLWAENDRATGDWTLVRSKVVRFRGEVFYQGGAHHGAFIGRDIVMGQTNADILNPCGTNLDIERGYFFDGNQGWEGWAGAHGRLIACTFENCRSMGGLQGGKARPSKIRGNSRNEPTQCYPEELPWLDLEIKVIDCGPVYIGSWVRGRIDMTDSFLALSTKVYPRISDVVLSITARCHKKNMPCVVSVTAGESVPNLIKDIAIKIQLDQSASQVRFARLVSQHGSLDDTSNVSVTLEP
;
A
#
# COMPACT_ATOMS: atom_id res chain seq x y z
N MET A 1 51.04 -2.86 2.25
CA MET A 1 50.14 -4.00 2.57
C MET A 1 49.27 -3.60 3.75
N MET A 2 48.00 -3.30 3.52
CA MET A 2 47.03 -3.13 4.59
C MET A 2 46.80 -4.51 5.22
N LYS A 3 47.05 -4.63 6.53
CA LYS A 3 46.69 -5.84 7.28
C LYS A 3 45.17 -6.03 7.22
N PRO A 4 44.67 -7.28 7.11
CA PRO A 4 43.24 -7.53 7.19
C PRO A 4 42.75 -7.05 8.56
N VAL A 5 41.75 -6.18 8.57
CA VAL A 5 41.05 -5.81 9.80
C VAL A 5 40.21 -7.01 10.20
N ASP A 6 40.54 -7.61 11.33
CA ASP A 6 39.87 -8.78 11.90
C ASP A 6 38.41 -8.40 12.22
N ARG A 7 37.46 -9.05 11.55
CA ARG A 7 36.07 -8.54 11.40
C ARG A 7 35.03 -9.19 12.31
N ARG A 8 35.40 -9.99 13.31
CA ARG A 8 34.43 -10.66 14.17
C ARG A 8 34.96 -10.79 15.60
N VAL A 9 34.37 -10.06 16.54
CA VAL A 9 34.56 -10.32 17.97
C VAL A 9 33.20 -10.64 18.58
N VAL A 10 33.04 -11.91 18.97
CA VAL A 10 31.91 -12.40 19.76
C VAL A 10 32.30 -12.22 21.23
N LEU A 11 31.53 -11.41 21.97
CA LEU A 11 31.69 -11.23 23.41
C LEU A 11 30.92 -12.36 24.10
N ALA A 12 31.62 -13.32 24.71
CA ALA A 12 31.03 -14.38 25.54
C ALA A 12 31.45 -14.17 27.00
N GLY A 13 30.49 -14.23 27.93
CA GLY A 13 30.72 -13.98 29.36
C GLY A 13 30.13 -15.06 30.27
N LEU A 14 30.86 -15.34 31.35
CA LEU A 14 30.50 -15.53 32.78
C LEU A 14 31.79 -16.03 33.50
N ALA A 15 32.27 -15.59 34.67
CA ALA A 15 31.77 -14.71 35.72
C ALA A 15 32.96 -14.12 36.54
N SER A 16 33.30 -12.83 36.37
CA SER A 16 34.21 -12.09 37.30
C SER A 16 34.38 -10.58 37.02
N GLY A 17 33.59 -9.95 36.14
CA GLY A 17 33.76 -8.52 35.82
C GLY A 17 34.94 -8.22 34.87
N THR A 18 35.44 -9.22 34.14
CA THR A 18 36.45 -9.04 33.09
C THR A 18 35.91 -9.57 31.76
N VAL A 19 35.92 -8.72 30.73
CA VAL A 19 35.56 -9.07 29.34
C VAL A 19 36.78 -9.72 28.68
N TRP A 20 36.69 -10.98 28.26
CA TRP A 20 37.74 -11.64 27.49
C TRP A 20 37.52 -11.46 25.99
N LEU A 21 38.53 -10.90 25.33
CA LEU A 21 38.68 -10.92 23.89
C LEU A 21 39.00 -12.35 23.45
N ALA A 22 38.11 -12.99 22.67
CA ALA A 22 38.44 -14.22 21.99
C ALA A 22 39.49 -13.91 20.89
N GLY A 23 40.77 -14.10 21.23
CA GLY A 23 41.82 -14.29 20.22
C GLY A 23 41.64 -15.63 19.49
N PRO A 24 42.38 -15.89 18.40
CA PRO A 24 42.19 -17.00 17.45
C PRO A 24 42.34 -18.44 18.01
N ALA A 25 42.34 -18.63 19.33
CA ALA A 25 42.51 -19.91 20.01
C ALA A 25 41.32 -20.33 20.91
N CYS A 26 40.19 -19.62 20.90
CA CYS A 26 38.99 -20.10 21.60
C CYS A 26 38.31 -21.25 20.83
N SER A 27 37.95 -22.33 21.54
CA SER A 27 37.22 -23.46 20.96
C SER A 27 35.79 -23.07 20.57
N GLU A 28 35.29 -23.66 19.48
CA GLU A 28 33.98 -23.41 18.85
C GLU A 28 32.79 -23.48 19.83
N GLU A 29 32.91 -24.23 20.93
CA GLU A 29 31.84 -24.38 21.92
C GLU A 29 31.64 -23.16 22.84
N SER A 30 32.67 -22.32 23.03
CA SER A 30 32.61 -21.15 23.91
C SER A 30 31.91 -19.94 23.26
N PHE A 31 31.67 -20.01 21.94
CA PHE A 31 31.00 -18.98 21.13
C PHE A 31 29.46 -18.97 21.26
N LYS A 32 28.89 -19.92 22.02
CA LYS A 32 27.47 -20.27 21.90
C LYS A 32 26.47 -19.33 22.58
N ARG A 33 26.88 -18.23 23.24
CA ARG A 33 25.93 -17.28 23.87
C ARG A 33 26.33 -15.82 23.66
N LEU A 34 25.71 -15.20 22.66
CA LEU A 34 25.68 -13.74 22.50
C LEU A 34 25.10 -13.09 23.77
N LEU A 35 25.76 -12.06 24.28
CA LEU A 35 25.28 -11.31 25.47
C LEU A 35 24.08 -10.41 25.11
N PRO A 36 23.14 -10.17 26.04
CA PRO A 36 22.12 -9.13 25.89
C PRO A 36 22.73 -7.72 25.87
N ILE A 37 22.13 -6.78 25.14
CA ILE A 37 22.59 -5.38 25.06
C ILE A 37 22.68 -4.71 26.44
N SER A 38 21.77 -5.04 27.38
CA SER A 38 21.84 -4.57 28.76
C SER A 38 23.18 -4.85 29.43
N GLN A 39 23.80 -5.99 29.17
CA GLN A 39 25.10 -6.35 29.73
C GLN A 39 26.26 -5.62 29.05
N LEU A 40 26.12 -5.30 27.76
CA LEU A 40 27.12 -4.53 27.02
C LEU A 40 27.25 -3.09 27.51
N ARG A 41 26.16 -2.47 28.00
CA ARG A 41 26.17 -1.10 28.53
C ARG A 41 27.14 -0.91 29.70
N SER A 42 27.35 -1.96 30.48
CA SER A 42 28.30 -1.98 31.61
C SER A 42 29.65 -2.61 31.27
N ALA A 43 29.82 -3.15 30.06
CA ALA A 43 31.01 -3.91 29.69
C ALA A 43 32.17 -2.99 29.27
N GLN A 44 33.38 -3.35 29.68
CA GLN A 44 34.59 -2.72 29.14
C GLN A 44 34.85 -3.27 27.74
N ILE A 45 34.56 -2.46 26.72
CA ILE A 45 34.75 -2.82 25.31
C ILE A 45 36.13 -2.33 24.87
N PRO A 46 37.02 -3.19 24.36
CA PRO A 46 38.34 -2.77 23.90
C PRO A 46 38.26 -1.72 22.78
N SER A 47 39.16 -0.73 22.81
CA SER A 47 39.13 0.42 21.90
C SER A 47 39.28 0.05 20.42
N SER A 48 39.84 -1.13 20.12
CA SER A 48 39.96 -1.68 18.77
C SER A 48 38.64 -2.25 18.21
N VAL A 49 37.64 -2.51 19.05
CA VAL A 49 36.36 -3.10 18.64
C VAL A 49 35.44 -2.00 18.12
N THR A 50 35.16 -2.00 16.83
CA THR A 50 34.26 -1.04 16.17
C THR A 50 32.87 -1.61 15.90
N GLN A 51 32.67 -2.91 16.10
CA GLN A 51 31.41 -3.60 15.83
C GLN A 51 31.20 -4.71 16.88
N ILE A 52 29.96 -4.89 17.33
CA ILE A 52 29.57 -5.88 18.34
C ILE A 52 28.33 -6.61 17.87
N GLU A 53 28.37 -7.94 17.86
CA GLU A 53 27.17 -8.76 17.69
C GLU A 53 26.63 -9.17 19.07
N CYS A 54 25.32 -9.05 19.27
CA CYS A 54 24.67 -9.30 20.56
C CYS A 54 23.21 -9.76 20.40
N LEU A 55 22.56 -10.11 21.51
CA LEU A 55 21.11 -10.32 21.55
C LEU A 55 20.40 -9.03 21.98
N GLY A 56 19.26 -8.74 21.35
CA GLY A 56 18.33 -7.74 21.87
C GLY A 56 17.78 -8.13 23.25
N ASP A 57 17.55 -7.13 24.10
CA ASP A 57 16.90 -7.30 25.43
C ASP A 57 15.38 -7.56 25.32
N GLY A 58 14.84 -7.63 24.10
CA GLY A 58 13.42 -7.82 23.87
C GLY A 58 12.92 -9.21 24.31
N PRO A 59 11.60 -9.38 24.43
CA PRO A 59 10.99 -10.67 24.79
C PRO A 59 11.32 -11.77 23.77
N ILE A 60 11.68 -11.37 22.55
CA ILE A 60 12.22 -12.25 21.52
C ILE A 60 13.68 -11.88 21.28
N PRO A 61 14.61 -12.80 21.56
CA PRO A 61 16.02 -12.56 21.27
C PRO A 61 16.23 -12.49 19.76
N VAL A 62 16.78 -11.38 19.30
CA VAL A 62 17.20 -11.18 17.92
C VAL A 62 18.69 -10.87 17.89
N ASN A 63 19.41 -11.46 16.93
CA ASN A 63 20.80 -11.09 16.69
C ASN A 63 20.83 -9.64 16.17
N LEU A 64 21.55 -8.80 16.89
CA LEU A 64 21.76 -7.40 16.60
C LEU A 64 23.23 -7.16 16.36
N ILE A 65 23.51 -6.23 15.45
CA ILE A 65 24.86 -5.73 15.22
C ILE A 65 24.88 -4.27 15.65
N PHE A 66 25.79 -3.91 16.53
CA PHE A 66 26.05 -2.52 16.91
C PHE A 66 27.38 -2.06 16.34
N GLU A 67 27.43 -0.82 15.85
CA GLU A 67 28.61 -0.19 15.26
C GLU A 67 28.98 1.03 16.09
N SER A 68 30.26 1.16 16.43
CA SER A 68 30.82 2.38 17.02
C SER A 68 30.69 3.51 16.00
N ASP A 69 30.02 4.59 16.39
CA ASP A 69 29.80 5.73 15.50
C ASP A 69 30.02 7.04 16.27
N PRO A 70 31.15 7.74 16.03
CA PRO A 70 31.50 8.95 16.77
C PRO A 70 30.61 10.15 16.40
N ARG A 71 29.75 10.02 15.39
CA ARG A 71 28.81 11.09 14.99
C ARG A 71 27.53 11.08 15.83
N ILE A 72 27.33 10.06 16.65
CA ILE A 72 26.16 9.93 17.52
C ILE A 72 26.33 10.86 18.72
N ASP A 73 25.41 11.82 18.84
CA ASP A 73 25.36 12.77 19.94
C ASP A 73 24.42 12.28 21.07
N PRO A 74 24.43 12.94 22.25
CA PRO A 74 23.55 12.57 23.36
C PRO A 74 22.06 12.67 23.05
N ALA A 75 21.64 13.58 22.15
CA ALA A 75 20.24 13.74 21.77
C ALA A 75 19.77 12.53 20.95
N PHE A 76 20.64 12.03 20.07
CA PHE A 76 20.40 10.82 19.30
C PHE A 76 20.24 9.59 20.20
N LEU A 77 21.17 9.41 21.16
CA LEU A 77 21.11 8.31 22.13
C LEU A 77 19.77 8.33 22.89
N ALA A 78 19.36 9.51 23.37
CA ALA A 78 18.12 9.69 24.10
C ALA A 78 16.88 9.42 23.24
N ALA A 79 16.93 9.72 21.94
CA ALA A 79 15.84 9.47 21.01
C ALA A 79 15.69 7.99 20.62
N HIS A 80 16.77 7.20 20.72
CA HIS A 80 16.80 5.80 20.27
C HIS A 80 17.50 4.86 21.29
N PRO A 81 17.04 4.80 22.55
CA PRO A 81 17.73 4.08 23.61
C PRO A 81 17.80 2.56 23.39
N SER A 82 16.84 1.98 22.67
CA SER A 82 16.85 0.54 22.35
C SER A 82 17.79 0.18 21.20
N ALA A 83 18.16 1.16 20.37
CA ALA A 83 19.01 0.97 19.20
C ALA A 83 20.37 1.69 19.32
N THR A 84 20.70 2.17 20.52
CA THR A 84 22.00 2.79 20.81
C THR A 84 22.43 2.54 22.25
N PHE A 85 23.73 2.70 22.50
CA PHE A 85 24.27 2.77 23.85
C PHE A 85 25.64 3.45 23.87
N THR A 86 26.04 3.93 25.06
CA THR A 86 27.40 4.40 25.34
C THR A 86 28.14 3.32 26.12
N ALA A 87 29.32 2.94 25.64
CA ALA A 87 30.21 2.02 26.33
C ALA A 87 30.90 2.72 27.52
N SER A 88 31.50 1.94 28.43
CA SER A 88 32.18 2.49 29.62
C SER A 88 33.36 3.42 29.30
N ASP A 89 33.92 3.33 28.09
CA ASP A 89 35.00 4.19 27.59
C ASP A 89 34.51 5.47 26.90
N GLY A 90 33.20 5.72 26.91
CA GLY A 90 32.58 6.91 26.33
C GLY A 90 32.27 6.81 24.83
N ARG A 91 32.60 5.71 24.15
CA ARG A 91 32.22 5.53 22.75
C ARG A 91 30.74 5.23 22.61
N ASN A 92 30.13 5.80 21.58
CA ASN A 92 28.73 5.56 21.25
C ASN A 92 28.61 4.48 20.18
N PHE A 93 27.69 3.56 20.42
CA PHE A 93 27.34 2.47 19.53
C PHE A 93 25.89 2.64 19.08
N ARG A 94 25.63 2.36 17.81
CA ARG A 94 24.27 2.34 17.24
C ARG A 94 24.00 1.03 16.52
N LEU A 95 22.74 0.68 16.38
CA LEU A 95 22.31 -0.51 15.64
C LEU A 95 22.69 -0.39 14.15
N SER A 96 23.22 -1.45 13.58
CA SER A 96 23.56 -1.53 12.16
C SER A 96 22.28 -1.55 11.32
N PRO A 97 22.22 -0.83 10.19
CA PRO A 97 21.14 -0.92 9.22
C PRO A 97 20.74 -2.34 8.80
N GLU A 98 21.70 -3.27 8.84
CA GLU A 98 21.49 -4.67 8.46
C GLU A 98 20.58 -5.43 9.44
N THR A 99 20.43 -4.93 10.67
CA THR A 99 19.76 -5.66 11.78
C THR A 99 18.66 -4.86 12.47
N VAL A 100 18.03 -3.92 11.77
CA VAL A 100 16.86 -3.18 12.28
C VAL A 100 15.63 -4.09 12.29
N PHE A 101 15.45 -4.80 13.40
CA PHE A 101 14.28 -5.64 13.70
C PHE A 101 13.33 -4.92 14.65
N VAL A 102 12.02 -5.00 14.45
CA VAL A 102 11.05 -4.36 15.36
C VAL A 102 11.12 -4.90 16.80
N GLU A 103 11.56 -6.14 16.98
CA GLU A 103 11.81 -6.76 18.28
C GLU A 103 12.95 -6.10 19.05
N ALA A 104 13.93 -5.51 18.35
CA ALA A 104 14.99 -4.73 18.96
C ALA A 104 14.45 -3.48 19.67
N PHE A 105 13.24 -3.04 19.28
CA PHE A 105 12.53 -1.90 19.84
C PHE A 105 11.41 -2.32 20.81
N GLY A 106 11.33 -3.61 21.15
CA GLY A 106 10.40 -4.15 22.15
C GLY A 106 9.12 -4.76 21.59
N ALA A 107 8.98 -4.92 20.27
CA ALA A 107 7.84 -5.62 19.69
C ALA A 107 7.81 -7.09 20.16
N VAL A 108 6.64 -7.57 20.54
CA VAL A 108 6.38 -8.94 21.04
C VAL A 108 5.92 -9.86 19.91
N GLY A 109 5.14 -9.37 18.95
CA GLY A 109 4.75 -10.18 17.80
C GLY A 109 3.94 -11.44 18.16
N ASP A 110 3.07 -11.33 19.16
CA ASP A 110 2.12 -12.37 19.58
C ASP A 110 0.71 -12.20 18.97
N GLY A 111 0.53 -11.17 18.13
CA GLY A 111 -0.76 -10.79 17.53
C GLY A 111 -1.80 -10.23 18.51
N ARG A 112 -1.41 -9.87 19.74
CA ARG A 112 -2.30 -9.38 20.80
C ARG A 112 -1.75 -8.12 21.48
N THR A 113 -0.50 -8.15 21.90
CA THR A 113 0.21 -7.05 22.54
C THR A 113 0.33 -5.88 21.57
N ASN A 114 0.13 -4.66 22.07
CA ASN A 114 0.28 -3.47 21.23
C ASN A 114 1.74 -3.23 20.84
N ASP A 115 2.08 -3.61 19.62
CA ASP A 115 3.43 -3.47 19.05
C ASP A 115 3.62 -2.12 18.33
N GLN A 116 2.59 -1.27 18.28
CA GLN A 116 2.60 -0.02 17.50
C GLN A 116 3.80 0.88 17.83
N ALA A 117 4.06 1.11 19.12
CA ALA A 117 5.14 2.01 19.54
C ALA A 117 6.52 1.48 19.14
N ALA A 118 6.76 0.18 19.28
CA ALA A 118 8.02 -0.46 18.91
C ALA A 118 8.25 -0.41 17.38
N ILE A 119 7.20 -0.71 16.60
CA ILE A 119 7.23 -0.64 15.14
C ILE A 119 7.53 0.80 14.68
N GLN A 120 6.84 1.80 15.25
CA GLN A 120 7.05 3.20 14.89
C GLN A 120 8.45 3.70 15.28
N GLN A 121 9.01 3.24 16.41
CA GLN A 121 10.39 3.57 16.79
C GLN A 121 11.42 2.95 15.82
N ALA A 122 11.20 1.71 15.38
CA ALA A 122 12.07 1.06 14.39
C ALA A 122 12.08 1.81 13.05
N ILE A 123 10.90 2.24 12.60
CA ILE A 123 10.74 3.08 11.41
C ILE A 123 11.50 4.39 11.58
N LYS A 124 11.24 5.14 12.65
CA LYS A 124 11.90 6.43 12.90
C LYS A 124 13.42 6.30 12.95
N TYR A 125 13.93 5.22 13.54
CA TYR A 125 15.35 4.89 13.54
C TYR A 125 15.89 4.72 12.11
N ALA A 126 15.21 3.91 11.30
CA ALA A 126 15.61 3.64 9.92
C ALA A 126 15.57 4.90 9.04
N GLU A 127 14.57 5.76 9.22
CA GLU A 127 14.43 7.03 8.51
C GLU A 127 15.51 8.05 8.88
N THR A 128 15.92 8.07 10.15
CA THR A 128 16.92 9.02 10.63
C THR A 128 18.33 8.67 10.14
N PHE A 129 18.65 7.37 10.06
CA PHE A 129 19.96 6.90 9.61
C PHE A 129 20.06 6.52 8.14
N GLY A 130 18.95 6.49 7.41
CA GLY A 130 18.93 5.95 6.06
C GLY A 130 19.20 4.45 6.03
N ALA A 131 18.83 3.72 7.09
CA ALA A 131 18.98 2.26 7.13
C ALA A 131 18.11 1.58 6.05
N GLY A 132 17.07 2.27 5.59
CA GLY A 132 16.25 1.90 4.43
C GLY A 132 15.39 0.65 4.61
N THR A 133 15.60 -0.17 5.64
CA THR A 133 14.85 -1.41 5.85
C THR A 133 14.59 -1.69 7.33
N VAL A 134 13.34 -1.98 7.66
CA VAL A 134 12.86 -2.49 8.96
C VAL A 134 12.33 -3.91 8.74
N ARG A 135 12.72 -4.84 9.60
CA ARG A 135 12.42 -6.27 9.48
C ARG A 135 11.53 -6.76 10.62
N PHE A 136 10.71 -7.75 10.31
CA PHE A 136 9.81 -8.40 11.25
C PHE A 136 10.18 -9.89 11.32
N LYS A 137 10.45 -10.44 12.51
CA LYS A 137 10.77 -11.88 12.66
C LYS A 137 9.55 -12.72 13.02
N GLN A 138 8.54 -12.14 13.64
CA GLN A 138 7.33 -12.84 14.04
C GLN A 138 6.28 -12.88 12.95
N ARG A 139 5.30 -13.75 13.19
CA ARG A 139 4.19 -14.02 12.27
C ARG A 139 3.02 -13.04 12.44
N ALA A 140 2.86 -12.42 13.59
CA ALA A 140 1.71 -11.55 13.83
C ALA A 140 2.03 -10.43 14.81
N TYR A 141 1.73 -9.19 14.48
CA TYR A 141 1.87 -8.04 15.37
C TYR A 141 0.52 -7.36 15.50
N ALA A 142 0.10 -6.99 16.72
CA ALA A 142 -1.10 -6.18 16.88
C ALA A 142 -0.72 -4.70 16.91
N VAL A 143 -1.42 -3.89 16.12
CA VAL A 143 -1.23 -2.44 16.07
C VAL A 143 -2.54 -1.79 16.47
N TRP A 144 -2.55 -1.18 17.65
CA TRP A 144 -3.76 -0.54 18.18
C TRP A 144 -3.82 0.90 17.64
N CYS A 145 -4.96 1.27 17.06
CA CYS A 145 -5.18 2.61 16.51
C CYS A 145 -4.95 3.67 17.60
N PRO A 146 -4.01 4.62 17.42
CA PRO A 146 -3.81 5.68 18.38
C PRO A 146 -5.07 6.54 18.56
N LYS A 147 -5.16 7.26 19.68
CA LYS A 147 -6.28 8.19 19.91
C LYS A 147 -6.22 9.30 18.87
N ARG A 148 -7.36 9.57 18.20
CA ARG A 148 -7.56 10.77 17.39
C ARG A 148 -8.20 11.85 18.25
N THR A 149 -7.54 13.00 18.29
CA THR A 149 -7.93 14.22 19.00
C THR A 149 -8.21 15.38 18.05
N SER A 150 -7.56 15.37 16.88
CA SER A 150 -7.83 16.29 15.80
C SER A 150 -9.10 15.94 15.04
N ASP A 151 -9.70 16.93 14.40
CA ASP A 151 -10.85 16.75 13.50
C ASP A 151 -10.59 15.63 12.46
N PRO A 152 -11.50 14.64 12.30
CA PRO A 152 -11.33 13.53 11.36
C PRO A 152 -11.22 13.98 9.90
N ASP A 153 -11.72 15.16 9.53
CA ASP A 153 -11.60 15.67 8.15
C ASP A 153 -10.25 16.37 7.89
N LYS A 154 -9.44 16.62 8.94
CA LYS A 154 -8.12 17.23 8.78
C LYS A 154 -7.11 16.20 8.28
N ASN A 155 -6.87 16.25 6.98
CA ASN A 155 -5.90 15.41 6.28
C ASN A 155 -4.44 15.57 6.79
N ASN A 156 -4.06 16.75 7.28
CA ASN A 156 -2.71 17.04 7.80
C ASN A 156 -2.58 16.86 9.33
N ALA A 157 -3.55 16.20 9.97
CA ALA A 157 -3.43 15.81 11.37
C ALA A 157 -2.92 14.38 11.46
N TYR A 158 -1.84 14.20 12.20
CA TYR A 158 -1.08 12.95 12.23
C TYR A 158 -1.42 12.08 13.44
N ASP A 159 -2.11 12.61 14.45
CA ASP A 159 -2.62 11.83 15.56
C ASP A 159 -3.71 10.85 15.07
N GLY A 160 -3.77 9.65 15.66
CA GLY A 160 -4.74 8.62 15.30
C GLY A 160 -4.38 7.71 14.13
N HIS A 161 -3.32 8.00 13.37
CA HIS A 161 -2.81 7.08 12.33
C HIS A 161 -1.95 5.99 12.96
N SER A 162 -2.11 4.74 12.53
CA SER A 162 -1.47 3.59 13.16
C SER A 162 0.04 3.54 12.92
N ILE A 163 0.45 3.67 11.66
CA ILE A 163 1.86 3.70 11.24
C ILE A 163 2.05 4.90 10.33
N ILE A 164 3.05 5.74 10.63
CA ILE A 164 3.37 6.94 9.85
C ILE A 164 4.78 6.80 9.28
N ILE A 165 4.91 7.07 7.99
CA ILE A 165 6.17 7.10 7.26
C ILE A 165 6.41 8.52 6.75
N GLU A 166 7.57 9.09 7.06
CA GLU A 166 8.00 10.44 6.68
C GLU A 166 9.16 10.44 5.67
N ARG A 167 9.84 9.29 5.50
CA ARG A 167 10.96 9.10 4.58
C ARG A 167 10.93 7.70 3.94
N PRO A 168 11.68 7.46 2.85
CA PRO A 168 11.75 6.14 2.24
C PRO A 168 12.14 5.04 3.24
N VAL A 169 11.32 3.99 3.31
CA VAL A 169 11.61 2.80 4.12
C VAL A 169 11.03 1.53 3.49
N ALA A 170 11.73 0.41 3.63
CA ALA A 170 11.21 -0.91 3.32
C ALA A 170 10.79 -1.63 4.61
N LEU A 171 9.59 -2.19 4.62
CA LEU A 171 9.09 -3.08 5.67
C LEU A 171 9.10 -4.51 5.11
N VAL A 172 9.89 -5.38 5.74
CA VAL A 172 10.13 -6.74 5.24
C VAL A 172 9.70 -7.78 6.27
N GLY A 173 8.69 -8.56 5.89
CA GLY A 173 8.17 -9.67 6.68
C GLY A 173 8.99 -10.95 6.53
N HIS A 174 8.66 -11.94 7.35
CA HIS A 174 9.29 -13.26 7.31
C HIS A 174 8.58 -14.18 6.30
N GLY A 175 8.84 -13.98 4.99
CA GLY A 175 8.44 -14.89 3.90
C GLY A 175 6.93 -15.16 3.77
N ASN A 176 6.14 -14.11 3.48
CA ASN A 176 4.68 -14.06 3.39
C ASN A 176 3.90 -14.41 4.66
N LYS A 177 4.57 -14.52 5.81
CA LYS A 177 3.94 -14.98 7.06
C LYS A 177 3.74 -13.89 8.09
N THR A 178 4.31 -12.71 7.91
CA THR A 178 4.14 -11.61 8.86
C THR A 178 2.83 -10.89 8.59
N ARG A 179 1.97 -10.85 9.59
CA ARG A 179 0.69 -10.14 9.58
C ARG A 179 0.74 -8.96 10.56
N ILE A 180 0.30 -7.79 10.14
CA ILE A 180 -0.04 -6.68 11.03
C ILE A 180 -1.56 -6.68 11.18
N LEU A 181 -2.02 -6.91 12.40
CA LEU A 181 -3.43 -6.95 12.78
C LEU A 181 -3.81 -5.61 13.39
N PHE A 182 -4.59 -4.81 12.66
CA PHE A 182 -5.07 -3.54 13.19
C PHE A 182 -6.21 -3.76 14.19
N ARG A 183 -6.20 -2.98 15.28
CA ARG A 183 -7.12 -3.07 16.42
C ARG A 183 -7.63 -1.69 16.80
N SER A 184 -8.74 -1.64 17.54
CA SER A 184 -9.20 -0.41 18.19
C SER A 184 -8.18 0.09 19.21
N GLN A 185 -8.40 1.30 19.72
CA GLN A 185 -7.49 1.98 20.65
C GLN A 185 -7.12 1.18 21.91
N ASP A 186 -7.98 0.25 22.31
CA ASP A 186 -7.86 -0.60 23.48
C ASP A 186 -7.61 -2.08 23.15
N GLY A 187 -7.23 -2.38 21.91
CA GLY A 187 -6.88 -3.73 21.47
C GLY A 187 -8.04 -4.63 21.07
N ARG A 188 -9.29 -4.14 21.15
CA ARG A 188 -10.48 -4.87 20.67
C ARG A 188 -10.56 -4.88 19.14
N GLU A 189 -11.49 -5.67 18.61
CA GLU A 189 -11.70 -5.81 17.17
C GLU A 189 -12.30 -4.54 16.54
N LEU A 190 -11.76 -4.11 15.41
CA LEU A 190 -12.20 -2.88 14.71
C LEU A 190 -13.59 -2.98 14.09
N GLN A 191 -14.06 -4.20 13.82
CA GLN A 191 -15.40 -4.47 13.28
C GLN A 191 -16.49 -3.80 14.11
N SER A 192 -16.40 -3.90 15.44
CA SER A 192 -17.41 -3.44 16.39
C SER A 192 -16.93 -2.33 17.34
N ASN A 193 -15.67 -1.91 17.23
CA ASN A 193 -15.09 -0.89 18.10
C ASN A 193 -14.39 0.19 17.26
N TRP A 194 -14.83 1.43 17.39
CA TRP A 194 -14.25 2.62 16.75
C TRP A 194 -14.25 3.79 17.72
N GLN A 195 -13.48 4.82 17.38
CA GLN A 195 -13.53 6.10 18.07
C GLN A 195 -14.64 6.96 17.44
N THR A 196 -15.35 7.73 18.26
CA THR A 196 -16.23 8.81 17.76
C THR A 196 -15.50 10.13 17.93
N VAL A 197 -15.15 10.78 16.83
CA VAL A 197 -14.42 12.05 16.83
C VAL A 197 -15.26 13.07 16.08
N ASN A 198 -15.67 14.14 16.75
CA ASN A 198 -16.55 15.18 16.18
C ASN A 198 -17.81 14.62 15.50
N GLY A 199 -18.42 13.59 16.08
CA GLY A 199 -19.62 12.96 15.52
C GLY A 199 -19.36 12.18 14.23
N LYS A 200 -18.15 11.65 14.04
CA LYS A 200 -17.79 10.76 12.93
C LYS A 200 -17.05 9.53 13.44
N VAL A 201 -17.15 8.45 12.68
CA VAL A 201 -16.38 7.22 12.92
C VAL A 201 -14.90 7.47 12.64
N TRP A 202 -14.03 6.99 13.53
CA TRP A 202 -12.59 6.93 13.32
C TRP A 202 -12.03 5.56 13.70
N ARG A 203 -11.42 4.88 12.72
CA ARG A 203 -10.70 3.61 12.92
C ARG A 203 -9.19 3.71 12.66
N GLY A 204 -8.75 4.83 12.10
CA GLY A 204 -7.36 5.08 11.74
C GLY A 204 -6.90 4.34 10.48
N ALA A 205 -5.79 4.81 9.90
CA ALA A 205 -5.18 4.20 8.72
C ALA A 205 -4.29 3.01 9.09
N GLY A 206 -4.05 2.11 8.14
CA GLY A 206 -3.02 1.08 8.24
C GLY A 206 -1.63 1.71 8.19
N ILE A 207 -1.19 2.13 7.00
CA ILE A 207 0.06 2.89 6.80
C ILE A 207 -0.27 4.24 6.14
N PHE A 208 0.23 5.31 6.74
CA PHE A 208 0.07 6.68 6.26
C PHE A 208 1.41 7.28 5.82
N LEU A 209 1.51 7.75 4.57
CA LEU A 209 2.67 8.52 4.10
C LEU A 209 2.43 10.00 4.37
N LYS A 210 3.24 10.58 5.26
CA LYS A 210 3.20 12.00 5.60
C LYS A 210 3.94 12.80 4.53
N GLY A 211 3.19 13.35 3.59
CA GLY A 211 3.73 14.03 2.41
C GLY A 211 4.40 15.36 2.73
N TRP A 212 5.20 15.83 1.79
CA TRP A 212 5.85 17.14 1.85
C TRP A 212 4.91 18.21 1.26
N PRO A 213 4.89 19.44 1.80
CA PRO A 213 4.05 20.52 1.26
C PRO A 213 4.30 20.82 -0.22
N SER A 214 5.49 20.50 -0.71
CA SER A 214 5.86 20.59 -2.12
C SER A 214 6.84 19.48 -2.49
N SER A 215 6.88 19.09 -3.76
CA SER A 215 7.88 18.14 -4.25
C SER A 215 9.29 18.72 -4.05
N PRO A 216 10.21 18.02 -3.37
CA PRO A 216 11.60 18.43 -3.27
C PRO A 216 12.29 18.35 -4.63
N SER A 217 13.42 19.04 -4.77
CA SER A 217 14.29 18.93 -5.95
C SER A 217 14.85 17.51 -6.15
N ASP A 218 14.91 16.73 -5.06
CA ASP A 218 15.37 15.35 -5.04
C ASP A 218 14.20 14.44 -4.63
N PRO A 219 13.49 13.84 -5.61
CA PRO A 219 12.34 12.97 -5.35
C PRO A 219 12.67 11.74 -4.50
N SER A 220 13.94 11.32 -4.43
CA SER A 220 14.35 10.18 -3.61
C SER A 220 14.16 10.40 -2.11
N LYS A 221 13.93 11.65 -1.68
CA LYS A 221 13.64 12.02 -0.29
C LYS A 221 12.16 11.97 0.06
N LEU A 222 11.29 11.81 -0.93
CA LEU A 222 9.86 11.76 -0.69
C LEU A 222 9.52 10.52 0.15
N PRO A 223 8.57 10.63 1.10
CA PRO A 223 8.10 9.49 1.87
C PRO A 223 7.61 8.41 0.91
N SER A 224 8.24 7.24 0.97
CA SER A 224 7.99 6.11 0.09
C SER A 224 8.01 4.85 0.93
N VAL A 225 7.25 3.83 0.55
CA VAL A 225 7.28 2.57 1.29
C VAL A 225 7.31 1.36 0.39
N SER A 226 8.21 0.43 0.70
CA SER A 226 8.23 -0.90 0.13
C SER A 226 7.70 -1.92 1.15
N LEU A 227 6.70 -2.71 0.79
CA LEU A 227 6.17 -3.80 1.62
C LEU A 227 6.47 -5.13 0.93
N THR A 228 7.32 -5.93 1.55
CA THR A 228 7.69 -7.24 1.01
C THR A 228 7.33 -8.32 2.02
N ASP A 229 6.63 -9.36 1.56
CA ASP A 229 6.33 -10.55 2.37
C ASP A 229 5.44 -10.26 3.60
N MET A 230 4.49 -9.32 3.46
CA MET A 230 3.67 -8.77 4.55
C MET A 230 2.16 -8.87 4.27
N GLU A 231 1.36 -9.10 5.31
CA GLU A 231 -0.09 -8.92 5.30
C GLU A 231 -0.50 -7.78 6.23
N LEU A 232 -1.33 -6.87 5.74
CA LEU A 232 -2.03 -5.85 6.51
C LEU A 232 -3.51 -6.25 6.61
N ASP A 233 -3.99 -6.52 7.82
CA ASP A 233 -5.37 -6.92 8.10
C ASP A 233 -6.06 -5.82 8.92
N GLY A 234 -6.94 -5.06 8.27
CA GLY A 234 -7.70 -3.96 8.88
C GLY A 234 -8.76 -4.43 9.90
N GLY A 235 -9.02 -5.73 10.01
CA GLY A 235 -9.88 -6.28 11.05
C GLY A 235 -11.38 -5.98 10.90
N CYS A 236 -11.83 -5.54 9.72
CA CYS A 236 -13.23 -5.29 9.40
C CYS A 236 -13.68 -6.07 8.17
N ASP A 237 -14.77 -6.82 8.28
CA ASP A 237 -15.36 -7.54 7.15
C ASP A 237 -16.22 -6.60 6.29
N ARG A 238 -16.32 -6.91 4.99
CA ARG A 238 -17.26 -6.24 4.08
C ARG A 238 -18.71 -6.56 4.49
N THR A 239 -19.59 -5.57 4.47
CA THR A 239 -21.01 -5.73 4.84
C THR A 239 -22.00 -5.33 3.77
N ASP A 240 -21.51 -4.95 2.59
CA ASP A 240 -22.32 -4.46 1.47
C ASP A 240 -23.15 -3.19 1.80
N VAL A 241 -22.78 -2.48 2.87
CA VAL A 241 -23.27 -1.14 3.19
C VAL A 241 -22.29 -0.11 2.65
N TYR A 242 -22.63 0.50 1.52
CA TYR A 242 -21.76 1.42 0.78
C TYR A 242 -22.09 2.90 1.02
N SER A 243 -22.95 3.22 1.99
CA SER A 243 -23.31 4.60 2.32
C SER A 243 -22.10 5.36 2.85
N TYR A 244 -21.93 6.59 2.40
CA TYR A 244 -20.89 7.51 2.84
C TYR A 244 -21.52 8.75 3.53
N PRO A 245 -20.96 9.21 4.66
CA PRO A 245 -19.93 8.57 5.49
C PRO A 245 -20.47 7.34 6.24
N ALA A 246 -19.58 6.58 6.87
CA ALA A 246 -19.97 5.53 7.80
C ALA A 246 -20.83 6.08 8.94
N ASP A 247 -21.89 5.34 9.27
CA ASP A 247 -22.85 5.69 10.31
C ASP A 247 -22.21 5.55 11.69
N VAL A 248 -22.37 6.57 12.53
CA VAL A 248 -21.71 6.64 13.84
C VAL A 248 -22.30 5.67 14.85
N SER A 249 -23.59 5.35 14.73
CA SER A 249 -24.31 4.51 15.68
C SER A 249 -24.01 3.02 15.46
N THR A 250 -23.76 2.63 14.22
CA THR A 250 -23.53 1.23 13.81
C THR A 250 -22.10 0.96 13.35
N GLY A 251 -21.35 2.00 12.98
CA GLY A 251 -20.01 1.90 12.40
C GLY A 251 -20.01 1.43 10.94
N GLU A 252 -21.19 1.17 10.36
CA GLU A 252 -21.37 0.60 9.03
C GLU A 252 -21.28 1.66 7.92
N GLY A 253 -20.86 1.27 6.72
CA GLY A 253 -20.70 2.17 5.58
C GLY A 253 -19.28 2.25 5.02
N TRP A 254 -19.06 3.21 4.13
CA TRP A 254 -17.75 3.62 3.65
C TRP A 254 -17.10 4.55 4.68
N ASP A 255 -16.09 4.05 5.38
CA ASP A 255 -15.32 4.78 6.39
C ASP A 255 -14.01 5.33 5.81
N LEU A 256 -13.99 6.62 5.45
CA LEU A 256 -12.79 7.26 4.88
C LEU A 256 -11.57 7.24 5.81
N THR A 257 -11.75 7.03 7.11
CA THR A 257 -10.65 7.02 8.07
C THR A 257 -9.93 5.68 8.11
N HIS A 258 -10.58 4.62 7.62
CA HIS A 258 -10.10 3.24 7.72
C HIS A 258 -9.47 2.74 6.41
N LYS A 259 -8.45 3.46 5.94
CA LYS A 259 -7.71 3.12 4.71
C LYS A 259 -6.54 2.19 4.99
N GLY A 260 -6.28 1.24 4.09
CA GLY A 260 -5.13 0.33 4.23
C GLY A 260 -3.80 1.03 4.03
N LEU A 261 -3.62 1.59 2.83
CA LEU A 261 -2.47 2.38 2.42
C LEU A 261 -2.96 3.77 2.04
N TRP A 262 -2.47 4.81 2.71
CA TRP A 262 -2.96 6.17 2.54
C TRP A 262 -1.80 7.16 2.34
N ALA A 263 -1.74 7.78 1.17
CA ALA A 263 -0.88 8.94 0.94
C ALA A 263 -1.58 10.23 1.38
N GLU A 264 -0.91 11.08 2.17
CA GLU A 264 -1.45 12.38 2.58
C GLU A 264 -1.93 13.18 1.37
N ASN A 265 -3.21 13.55 1.38
CA ASN A 265 -3.81 14.26 0.25
C ASN A 265 -3.12 15.63 0.05
N ASP A 266 -3.09 16.10 -1.19
CA ASP A 266 -2.53 17.42 -1.56
C ASP A 266 -1.06 17.65 -1.18
N ARG A 267 -0.31 16.57 -0.92
CA ARG A 267 1.11 16.61 -0.60
C ARG A 267 1.92 15.67 -1.46
N ALA A 268 3.18 16.02 -1.64
CA ALA A 268 4.08 15.18 -2.40
C ALA A 268 4.50 13.96 -1.59
N THR A 269 4.23 12.78 -2.12
CA THR A 269 4.71 11.48 -1.60
C THR A 269 5.46 10.76 -2.71
N GLY A 270 6.30 9.81 -2.35
CA GLY A 270 7.04 8.98 -3.31
C GLY A 270 6.29 7.69 -3.59
N ASP A 271 7.04 6.64 -3.89
CA ASP A 271 6.48 5.42 -4.44
C ASP A 271 5.92 4.50 -3.35
N TRP A 272 4.88 3.76 -3.73
CA TRP A 272 4.42 2.56 -3.04
C TRP A 272 4.90 1.34 -3.82
N THR A 273 5.65 0.45 -3.19
CA THR A 273 6.09 -0.81 -3.81
C THR A 273 5.64 -1.99 -2.96
N LEU A 274 4.84 -2.89 -3.52
CA LEU A 274 4.37 -4.09 -2.84
C LEU A 274 4.83 -5.34 -3.58
N VAL A 275 5.46 -6.26 -2.85
CA VAL A 275 5.95 -7.53 -3.40
C VAL A 275 5.51 -8.68 -2.50
N ARG A 276 4.71 -9.60 -3.06
CA ARG A 276 4.15 -10.75 -2.31
C ARG A 276 3.43 -10.31 -1.03
N SER A 277 2.62 -9.27 -1.14
CA SER A 277 1.99 -8.61 -0.01
C SER A 277 0.48 -8.59 -0.13
N LYS A 278 -0.21 -8.61 1.02
CA LYS A 278 -1.66 -8.64 1.11
C LYS A 278 -2.17 -7.46 1.94
N VAL A 279 -3.21 -6.78 1.49
CA VAL A 279 -3.85 -5.67 2.23
C VAL A 279 -5.35 -5.87 2.18
N VAL A 280 -5.98 -6.22 3.29
CA VAL A 280 -7.40 -6.61 3.30
C VAL A 280 -8.14 -6.12 4.53
N ARG A 281 -9.47 -6.19 4.48
CA ARG A 281 -10.38 -5.99 5.63
C ARG A 281 -10.37 -4.57 6.18
N PHE A 282 -10.29 -3.61 5.26
CA PHE A 282 -10.39 -2.17 5.54
C PHE A 282 -11.78 -1.70 5.13
N ARG A 283 -12.46 -0.91 5.98
CA ARG A 283 -13.81 -0.39 5.66
C ARG A 283 -13.77 0.74 4.63
N GLY A 284 -12.71 1.53 4.68
CA GLY A 284 -12.36 2.50 3.66
C GLY A 284 -11.56 1.86 2.55
N GLU A 285 -10.98 2.70 1.71
CA GLU A 285 -10.24 2.32 0.54
C GLU A 285 -9.00 1.50 0.93
N VAL A 286 -8.75 0.41 0.22
CA VAL A 286 -7.60 -0.45 0.55
C VAL A 286 -6.30 0.24 0.17
N PHE A 287 -6.25 0.83 -1.01
CA PHE A 287 -5.22 1.75 -1.46
C PHE A 287 -5.84 3.09 -1.84
N TYR A 288 -5.34 4.16 -1.22
CA TYR A 288 -5.78 5.53 -1.51
C TYR A 288 -4.60 6.47 -1.72
N GLN A 289 -4.64 7.12 -2.87
CA GLN A 289 -3.74 8.21 -3.23
C GLN A 289 -4.53 9.26 -3.99
N GLY A 290 -4.93 10.32 -3.29
CA GLY A 290 -5.76 11.39 -3.84
C GLY A 290 -5.02 12.71 -3.88
N GLY A 291 -4.87 13.28 -5.07
CA GLY A 291 -4.18 14.55 -5.26
C GLY A 291 -3.23 14.50 -6.46
N ALA A 292 -2.27 15.43 -6.48
CA ALA A 292 -1.17 15.46 -7.44
C ALA A 292 0.16 15.30 -6.70
N HIS A 293 1.25 15.09 -7.45
CA HIS A 293 2.63 15.01 -6.93
C HIS A 293 2.96 13.75 -6.12
N HIS A 294 2.23 12.67 -6.35
CA HIS A 294 2.54 11.37 -5.76
C HIS A 294 3.45 10.55 -6.69
N GLY A 295 4.32 9.73 -6.09
CA GLY A 295 5.10 8.72 -6.78
C GLY A 295 4.24 7.54 -7.24
N ALA A 296 4.88 6.57 -7.90
CA ALA A 296 4.26 5.42 -8.54
C ALA A 296 3.62 4.44 -7.54
N PHE A 297 2.63 3.68 -8.00
CA PHE A 297 2.21 2.44 -7.32
C PHE A 297 2.65 1.22 -8.12
N ILE A 298 3.54 0.42 -7.51
CA ILE A 298 4.19 -0.75 -8.08
C ILE A 298 3.76 -1.98 -7.30
N GLY A 299 3.13 -2.95 -7.96
CA GLY A 299 2.65 -4.19 -7.34
C GLY A 299 3.16 -5.43 -8.03
N ARG A 300 3.68 -6.41 -7.28
CA ARG A 300 4.08 -7.74 -7.77
C ARG A 300 3.51 -8.81 -6.85
N ASP A 301 2.69 -9.71 -7.40
CA ASP A 301 2.12 -10.83 -6.63
C ASP A 301 1.33 -10.34 -5.40
N ILE A 302 0.43 -9.38 -5.61
CA ILE A 302 -0.29 -8.70 -4.52
C ILE A 302 -1.73 -9.17 -4.40
N VAL A 303 -2.27 -9.10 -3.18
CA VAL A 303 -3.68 -9.38 -2.90
C VAL A 303 -4.30 -8.18 -2.17
N MET A 304 -5.42 -7.66 -2.65
CA MET A 304 -6.13 -6.56 -2.01
C MET A 304 -7.64 -6.76 -2.03
N GLY A 305 -8.36 -6.36 -0.98
CA GLY A 305 -9.81 -6.53 -1.00
C GLY A 305 -10.52 -6.47 0.35
N GLN A 306 -11.76 -6.94 0.35
CA GLN A 306 -12.65 -6.99 1.51
C GLN A 306 -12.88 -5.60 2.09
N THR A 307 -13.56 -4.74 1.32
CA THR A 307 -13.85 -3.35 1.68
C THR A 307 -15.27 -2.93 1.31
N ASN A 308 -15.82 -1.98 2.06
CA ASN A 308 -17.07 -1.28 1.72
C ASN A 308 -16.84 -0.09 0.78
N ALA A 309 -15.58 0.19 0.44
CA ALA A 309 -15.15 1.28 -0.41
C ALA A 309 -14.46 0.71 -1.65
N ASP A 310 -13.49 1.46 -2.17
CA ASP A 310 -12.78 1.12 -3.39
C ASP A 310 -11.49 0.37 -3.06
N ILE A 311 -11.18 -0.70 -3.79
CA ILE A 311 -9.95 -1.46 -3.56
C ILE A 311 -8.75 -0.61 -3.98
N LEU A 312 -8.82 -0.02 -5.18
CA LEU A 312 -7.78 0.83 -5.73
C LEU A 312 -8.33 2.22 -6.05
N ASN A 313 -7.76 3.23 -5.40
CA ASN A 313 -7.86 4.63 -5.81
C ASN A 313 -6.45 5.23 -6.05
N PRO A 314 -5.82 4.93 -7.20
CA PRO A 314 -4.50 5.42 -7.58
C PRO A 314 -4.55 6.75 -8.35
N CYS A 315 -5.30 7.74 -7.87
CA CYS A 315 -5.35 9.03 -8.56
C CYS A 315 -3.96 9.72 -8.59
N GLY A 316 -3.61 10.27 -9.76
CA GLY A 316 -2.44 11.16 -9.90
C GLY A 316 -1.07 10.47 -9.87
N THR A 317 -0.97 9.18 -10.20
CA THR A 317 0.28 8.40 -10.12
C THR A 317 0.52 7.52 -11.33
N ASN A 318 1.77 7.15 -11.60
CA ASN A 318 2.08 6.05 -12.51
C ASN A 318 1.78 4.71 -11.85
N LEU A 319 1.33 3.75 -12.64
CA LEU A 319 0.89 2.46 -12.12
C LEU A 319 1.56 1.32 -12.88
N ASP A 320 2.10 0.35 -12.15
CA ASP A 320 2.64 -0.87 -12.74
C ASP A 320 2.40 -2.07 -11.81
N ILE A 321 1.34 -2.83 -12.09
CA ILE A 321 0.94 -3.99 -11.32
C ILE A 321 1.01 -5.24 -12.20
N GLU A 322 1.63 -6.27 -11.65
CA GLU A 322 1.72 -7.58 -12.27
C GLU A 322 1.30 -8.67 -11.28
N ARG A 323 0.44 -9.59 -11.73
CA ARG A 323 -0.11 -10.69 -10.91
C ARG A 323 -0.82 -10.21 -9.64
N GLY A 324 -1.69 -9.20 -9.78
CA GLY A 324 -2.55 -8.73 -8.69
C GLY A 324 -3.88 -9.48 -8.61
N TYR A 325 -4.37 -9.73 -7.39
CA TYR A 325 -5.71 -10.23 -7.12
C TYR A 325 -6.50 -9.26 -6.25
N PHE A 326 -7.62 -8.77 -6.78
CA PHE A 326 -8.43 -7.71 -6.19
C PHE A 326 -9.85 -8.23 -6.00
N PHE A 327 -10.40 -8.22 -4.79
CA PHE A 327 -11.69 -8.86 -4.55
C PHE A 327 -12.54 -8.18 -3.47
N ASP A 328 -13.84 -8.44 -3.50
CA ASP A 328 -14.79 -8.04 -2.47
C ASP A 328 -14.76 -6.53 -2.16
N GLY A 329 -14.89 -5.68 -3.18
CA GLY A 329 -14.99 -4.22 -3.03
C GLY A 329 -16.36 -3.66 -3.41
N ASN A 330 -16.67 -2.42 -2.99
CA ASN A 330 -17.74 -1.64 -3.64
C ASN A 330 -17.32 -1.33 -5.08
N GLN A 331 -16.08 -0.85 -5.25
CA GLN A 331 -15.46 -0.77 -6.57
C GLN A 331 -14.11 -1.49 -6.56
N GLY A 332 -13.81 -2.22 -7.63
CA GLY A 332 -12.44 -2.69 -7.87
C GLY A 332 -11.47 -1.51 -8.09
N TRP A 333 -11.98 -0.42 -8.69
CA TRP A 333 -11.17 0.68 -9.18
C TRP A 333 -11.97 1.99 -9.28
N GLU A 334 -11.64 3.01 -8.49
CA GLU A 334 -12.35 4.30 -8.53
C GLU A 334 -11.99 5.12 -9.80
N GLY A 335 -10.73 5.01 -10.22
CA GLY A 335 -10.20 5.72 -11.38
C GLY A 335 -8.69 5.86 -11.32
N TRP A 336 -8.07 6.11 -12.48
CA TRP A 336 -6.65 6.43 -12.58
C TRP A 336 -6.42 7.67 -13.42
N ALA A 337 -5.37 8.39 -13.04
CA ALA A 337 -4.77 9.40 -13.87
C ALA A 337 -3.27 9.42 -13.62
N GLY A 338 -2.50 9.21 -14.68
CA GLY A 338 -1.04 9.16 -14.66
C GLY A 338 -0.50 9.22 -16.08
N ALA A 339 0.83 9.27 -16.21
CA ALA A 339 1.48 9.27 -17.51
C ALA A 339 1.53 7.86 -18.11
N HIS A 340 1.59 6.82 -17.26
CA HIS A 340 1.62 5.43 -17.71
C HIS A 340 0.99 4.50 -16.67
N GLY A 341 0.12 3.60 -17.14
CA GLY A 341 -0.58 2.62 -16.31
C GLY A 341 -0.46 1.23 -16.91
N ARG A 342 -0.12 0.24 -16.11
CA ARG A 342 0.00 -1.17 -16.54
C ARG A 342 -0.61 -2.10 -15.51
N LEU A 343 -1.55 -2.94 -15.94
CA LEU A 343 -2.21 -3.99 -15.16
C LEU A 343 -2.08 -5.32 -15.91
N ILE A 344 -1.09 -6.14 -15.55
CA ILE A 344 -0.78 -7.39 -16.27
C ILE A 344 -1.05 -8.61 -15.40
N ALA A 345 -1.68 -9.63 -16.00
CA ALA A 345 -2.08 -10.86 -15.32
C ALA A 345 -2.87 -10.59 -14.02
N CYS A 346 -3.67 -9.52 -13.99
CA CYS A 346 -4.43 -9.13 -12.81
C CYS A 346 -5.85 -9.72 -12.84
N THR A 347 -6.44 -9.99 -11.69
CA THR A 347 -7.82 -10.47 -11.56
C THR A 347 -8.60 -9.60 -10.60
N PHE A 348 -9.78 -9.14 -11.01
CA PHE A 348 -10.77 -8.48 -10.19
C PHE A 348 -11.97 -9.42 -10.01
N GLU A 349 -12.44 -9.62 -8.78
CA GLU A 349 -13.49 -10.58 -8.47
C GLU A 349 -14.53 -10.02 -7.46
N ASN A 350 -15.81 -10.33 -7.67
CA ASN A 350 -16.90 -10.10 -6.71
C ASN A 350 -16.98 -8.65 -6.19
N CYS A 351 -16.74 -7.68 -7.07
CA CYS A 351 -16.90 -6.27 -6.77
C CYS A 351 -18.29 -5.79 -7.22
N ARG A 352 -18.96 -4.93 -6.45
CA ARG A 352 -20.27 -4.39 -6.88
C ARG A 352 -20.16 -3.66 -8.22
N SER A 353 -19.04 -2.98 -8.46
CA SER A 353 -18.65 -2.39 -9.74
C SER A 353 -17.15 -2.61 -9.96
N MET A 354 -16.69 -2.68 -11.21
CA MET A 354 -15.26 -2.56 -11.48
C MET A 354 -14.84 -1.09 -11.40
N GLY A 355 -15.73 -0.17 -11.79
CA GLY A 355 -15.46 1.26 -11.83
C GLY A 355 -14.70 1.65 -13.10
N GLY A 356 -13.87 2.69 -13.00
CA GLY A 356 -13.47 3.50 -14.15
C GLY A 356 -12.07 3.29 -14.71
N LEU A 357 -11.92 2.48 -15.77
CA LEU A 357 -10.65 2.27 -16.46
C LEU A 357 -10.44 3.34 -17.53
N GLN A 358 -9.51 4.25 -17.29
CA GLN A 358 -9.12 5.29 -18.25
C GLN A 358 -7.71 5.78 -17.98
N GLY A 359 -7.03 6.22 -19.03
CA GLY A 359 -5.82 7.01 -18.94
C GLY A 359 -6.08 8.52 -18.97
N GLY A 360 -5.06 9.30 -18.62
CA GLY A 360 -5.11 10.76 -18.67
C GLY A 360 -4.47 11.44 -17.46
N LYS A 361 -4.40 12.77 -17.51
CA LYS A 361 -3.85 13.59 -16.44
C LYS A 361 -4.86 13.82 -15.31
N ALA A 362 -4.35 13.85 -14.07
CA ALA A 362 -5.15 14.25 -12.92
C ALA A 362 -5.41 15.76 -13.04
N ARG A 363 -6.67 16.19 -13.01
CA ARG A 363 -6.96 17.63 -13.00
C ARG A 363 -6.49 18.20 -11.66
N PRO A 364 -5.67 19.27 -11.63
CA PRO A 364 -5.41 19.99 -10.39
C PRO A 364 -6.73 20.59 -9.89
N SER A 365 -7.31 20.03 -8.83
CA SER A 365 -8.59 20.54 -8.33
C SER A 365 -8.32 21.84 -7.56
N LYS A 366 -8.73 22.99 -8.11
CA LYS A 366 -8.97 24.22 -7.33
C LYS A 366 -10.43 24.28 -6.82
N ILE A 367 -11.28 23.36 -7.28
CA ILE A 367 -12.72 23.42 -7.08
C ILE A 367 -13.16 22.08 -6.48
N ARG A 368 -13.22 22.05 -5.15
CA ARG A 368 -13.80 20.98 -4.30
C ARG A 368 -13.12 19.62 -4.38
N GLY A 369 -12.01 19.43 -3.67
CA GLY A 369 -11.61 18.21 -2.93
C GLY A 369 -11.65 16.82 -3.60
N ASN A 370 -12.06 16.73 -4.86
CA ASN A 370 -12.25 15.53 -5.63
C ASN A 370 -11.35 15.68 -6.85
N SER A 371 -10.18 15.05 -6.78
CA SER A 371 -9.32 14.84 -7.94
C SER A 371 -10.12 14.00 -8.95
N ARG A 372 -10.78 14.65 -9.91
CA ARG A 372 -11.43 13.97 -11.02
C ARG A 372 -10.40 13.80 -12.13
N ASN A 373 -10.30 12.57 -12.60
CA ASN A 373 -9.44 12.21 -13.72
C ASN A 373 -10.01 12.84 -15.00
N GLU A 374 -9.20 13.66 -15.67
CA GLU A 374 -9.56 14.22 -16.96
C GLU A 374 -8.87 13.43 -18.05
N PRO A 375 -9.60 13.02 -19.09
CA PRO A 375 -8.99 12.39 -20.23
C PRO A 375 -8.23 13.45 -21.04
N THR A 376 -7.03 13.81 -20.60
CA THR A 376 -6.13 14.74 -21.29
C THR A 376 -4.72 14.17 -21.32
N GLN A 377 -4.02 14.47 -22.42
CA GLN A 377 -2.64 14.05 -22.63
C GLN A 377 -1.72 14.73 -21.61
N CYS A 378 -0.75 13.98 -21.07
CA CYS A 378 0.22 14.52 -20.10
C CYS A 378 1.22 15.47 -20.78
N TYR A 379 1.75 15.08 -21.95
CA TYR A 379 2.66 15.84 -22.79
C TYR A 379 2.36 15.55 -24.27
N PRO A 380 2.57 16.49 -25.22
CA PRO A 380 2.21 16.30 -26.64
C PRO A 380 2.77 15.02 -27.30
N GLU A 381 3.89 14.52 -26.80
CA GLU A 381 4.59 13.34 -27.31
C GLU A 381 4.26 12.04 -26.55
N GLU A 382 3.60 12.12 -25.38
CA GLU A 382 3.37 10.99 -24.48
C GLU A 382 1.87 10.73 -24.33
N LEU A 383 1.42 9.60 -24.87
CA LEU A 383 0.04 9.15 -24.73
C LEU A 383 -0.12 8.40 -23.40
N PRO A 384 -1.11 8.76 -22.56
CA PRO A 384 -1.25 8.22 -21.21
C PRO A 384 -1.94 6.85 -21.21
N TRP A 385 -1.35 5.88 -21.91
CA TRP A 385 -1.93 4.56 -22.08
C TRP A 385 -2.08 3.83 -20.74
N LEU A 386 -3.27 3.25 -20.55
CA LEU A 386 -3.53 2.18 -19.60
C LEU A 386 -3.47 0.84 -20.33
N ASP A 387 -2.39 0.09 -20.09
CA ASP A 387 -2.14 -1.24 -20.62
C ASP A 387 -2.80 -2.31 -19.75
N LEU A 388 -3.69 -3.11 -20.35
CA LEU A 388 -4.48 -4.12 -19.67
C LEU A 388 -4.19 -5.54 -20.16
N GLU A 389 -3.97 -6.44 -19.22
CA GLU A 389 -4.17 -7.88 -19.37
C GLU A 389 -4.83 -8.37 -18.08
N ILE A 390 -6.17 -8.26 -18.03
CA ILE A 390 -6.93 -8.45 -16.80
C ILE A 390 -8.06 -9.47 -16.96
N LYS A 391 -8.43 -10.09 -15.83
CA LYS A 391 -9.67 -10.85 -15.66
C LYS A 391 -10.63 -10.07 -14.78
N VAL A 392 -11.91 -10.08 -15.13
CA VAL A 392 -12.98 -9.44 -14.36
C VAL A 392 -14.09 -10.46 -14.16
N ILE A 393 -14.31 -10.88 -12.92
CA ILE A 393 -15.18 -12.01 -12.58
C ILE A 393 -16.25 -11.53 -11.60
N ASP A 394 -17.51 -11.63 -11.99
CA ASP A 394 -18.66 -11.26 -11.17
C ASP A 394 -18.63 -9.80 -10.67
N CYS A 395 -17.93 -8.92 -11.40
CA CYS A 395 -17.98 -7.50 -11.15
C CYS A 395 -19.18 -6.87 -11.88
N GLY A 396 -19.73 -5.78 -11.35
CA GLY A 396 -20.77 -5.03 -12.07
C GLY A 396 -20.25 -4.35 -13.36
N PRO A 397 -20.64 -3.08 -13.63
CA PRO A 397 -20.14 -2.38 -14.82
C PRO A 397 -18.62 -2.19 -14.79
N VAL A 398 -17.98 -2.39 -15.94
CA VAL A 398 -16.61 -2.01 -16.26
C VAL A 398 -16.65 -0.77 -17.14
N TYR A 399 -16.47 0.41 -16.56
CA TYR A 399 -16.49 1.65 -17.31
C TYR A 399 -15.17 1.86 -18.04
N ILE A 400 -15.23 2.12 -19.35
CA ILE A 400 -14.04 2.39 -20.17
C ILE A 400 -14.06 3.86 -20.61
N GLY A 401 -12.97 4.57 -20.32
CA GLY A 401 -12.69 5.91 -20.82
C GLY A 401 -11.62 5.90 -21.91
N SER A 402 -10.87 7.00 -22.04
CA SER A 402 -9.86 7.17 -23.09
C SER A 402 -8.51 6.52 -22.79
N TRP A 403 -7.70 6.30 -23.84
CA TRP A 403 -6.34 5.73 -23.81
C TRP A 403 -6.25 4.42 -23.04
N VAL A 404 -7.12 3.49 -23.40
CA VAL A 404 -7.11 2.14 -22.82
C VAL A 404 -6.80 1.14 -23.93
N ARG A 405 -5.86 0.23 -23.68
CA ARG A 405 -5.55 -0.83 -24.63
C ARG A 405 -5.25 -2.16 -23.94
N GLY A 406 -5.37 -3.25 -24.70
CA GLY A 406 -4.98 -4.60 -24.26
C GLY A 406 -6.13 -5.60 -24.23
N ARG A 407 -6.11 -6.53 -23.27
CA ARG A 407 -7.07 -7.65 -23.15
C ARG A 407 -7.83 -7.63 -21.83
N ILE A 408 -9.14 -7.89 -21.92
CA ILE A 408 -10.04 -8.08 -20.78
C ILE A 408 -10.78 -9.40 -20.93
N ASP A 409 -10.59 -10.33 -20.00
CA ASP A 409 -11.37 -11.56 -19.92
C ASP A 409 -12.47 -11.39 -18.85
N MET A 410 -13.71 -11.22 -19.27
CA MET A 410 -14.86 -10.99 -18.39
C MET A 410 -15.70 -12.24 -18.18
N THR A 411 -16.17 -12.46 -16.96
CA THR A 411 -17.18 -13.45 -16.60
C THR A 411 -18.24 -12.79 -15.72
N ASP A 412 -19.52 -12.90 -16.06
CA ASP A 412 -20.63 -12.33 -15.29
C ASP A 412 -20.52 -10.81 -15.01
N SER A 413 -19.83 -10.09 -15.91
CA SER A 413 -19.54 -8.64 -15.85
C SER A 413 -19.77 -8.02 -17.23
N PHE A 414 -20.07 -6.72 -17.32
CA PHE A 414 -20.32 -6.06 -18.61
C PHE A 414 -19.50 -4.78 -18.80
N LEU A 415 -19.15 -4.50 -20.05
CA LEU A 415 -18.46 -3.27 -20.45
C LEU A 415 -19.45 -2.12 -20.57
N ALA A 416 -19.11 -0.95 -20.07
CA ALA A 416 -19.91 0.26 -20.15
C ALA A 416 -19.10 1.42 -20.78
N LEU A 417 -19.47 1.80 -21.99
CA LEU A 417 -19.02 3.02 -22.65
C LEU A 417 -20.08 4.10 -22.37
N SER A 418 -19.81 5.01 -21.43
CA SER A 418 -20.82 5.98 -20.99
C SER A 418 -20.30 7.40 -21.05
N THR A 419 -20.86 8.22 -21.94
CA THR A 419 -20.50 9.64 -21.98
C THR A 419 -21.09 10.46 -20.82
N LYS A 420 -21.97 9.83 -20.02
CA LYS A 420 -22.43 10.39 -18.73
C LYS A 420 -21.36 10.31 -17.66
N VAL A 421 -20.48 9.31 -17.74
CA VAL A 421 -19.36 9.10 -16.81
C VAL A 421 -18.13 9.83 -17.35
N TYR A 422 -17.84 9.68 -18.64
CA TYR A 422 -16.69 10.30 -19.28
C TYR A 422 -17.13 11.27 -20.38
N PRO A 423 -16.85 12.58 -20.27
CA PRO A 423 -17.30 13.55 -21.25
C PRO A 423 -16.75 13.28 -22.66
N ARG A 424 -15.66 12.50 -22.78
CA ARG A 424 -15.06 12.06 -24.04
C ARG A 424 -14.44 10.68 -23.86
N ILE A 425 -14.59 9.83 -24.87
CA ILE A 425 -13.96 8.50 -24.97
C ILE A 425 -13.25 8.41 -26.32
N SER A 426 -11.94 8.17 -26.32
CA SER A 426 -11.17 8.03 -27.55
C SER A 426 -9.96 7.12 -27.32
N ASP A 427 -9.41 6.61 -28.42
CA ASP A 427 -8.15 5.85 -28.38
C ASP A 427 -8.33 4.60 -27.50
N VAL A 428 -9.27 3.73 -27.88
CA VAL A 428 -9.61 2.50 -27.14
C VAL A 428 -9.34 1.29 -28.03
N VAL A 429 -8.35 0.47 -27.65
CA VAL A 429 -7.91 -0.70 -28.43
C VAL A 429 -7.98 -1.95 -27.57
N LEU A 430 -9.13 -2.63 -27.55
CA LEU A 430 -9.40 -3.73 -26.63
C LEU A 430 -9.74 -5.04 -27.34
N SER A 431 -9.20 -6.14 -26.81
CA SER A 431 -9.68 -7.49 -27.07
C SER A 431 -10.44 -7.98 -25.84
N ILE A 432 -11.68 -8.44 -26.01
CA ILE A 432 -12.56 -8.83 -24.92
C ILE A 432 -13.01 -10.28 -25.11
N THR A 433 -12.75 -11.11 -24.12
CA THR A 433 -13.39 -12.44 -24.02
C THR A 433 -14.52 -12.31 -23.00
N ALA A 434 -15.75 -12.65 -23.34
CA ALA A 434 -16.88 -12.51 -22.42
C ALA A 434 -17.60 -13.85 -22.20
N ARG A 435 -17.81 -14.20 -20.93
CA ARG A 435 -18.57 -15.37 -20.50
C ARG A 435 -19.74 -14.96 -19.62
N CYS A 436 -20.89 -15.60 -19.84
CA CYS A 436 -22.06 -15.48 -18.98
C CYS A 436 -22.31 -16.86 -18.35
N HIS A 437 -22.33 -16.92 -17.02
CA HIS A 437 -22.47 -18.17 -16.29
C HIS A 437 -23.58 -18.09 -15.25
N LYS A 438 -23.53 -17.13 -14.31
CA LYS A 438 -24.43 -17.08 -13.15
C LYS A 438 -25.39 -15.90 -13.15
N LYS A 439 -25.02 -14.76 -13.76
CA LYS A 439 -25.84 -13.54 -13.73
C LYS A 439 -26.59 -13.35 -15.05
N ASN A 440 -27.84 -12.91 -14.97
CA ASN A 440 -28.56 -12.39 -16.14
C ASN A 440 -27.90 -11.08 -16.59
N MET A 441 -26.94 -11.18 -17.49
CA MET A 441 -26.34 -10.02 -18.14
C MET A 441 -27.24 -9.55 -19.28
N PRO A 442 -27.78 -8.30 -19.24
CA PRO A 442 -28.62 -7.80 -20.32
C PRO A 442 -27.80 -7.58 -21.61
N CYS A 443 -26.50 -7.34 -21.48
CA CYS A 443 -25.57 -7.26 -22.60
C CYS A 443 -24.11 -7.46 -22.17
N VAL A 444 -23.23 -7.77 -23.14
CA VAL A 444 -21.78 -7.78 -22.94
C VAL A 444 -21.21 -6.36 -23.00
N VAL A 445 -21.69 -5.54 -23.94
CA VAL A 445 -21.30 -4.13 -24.08
C VAL A 445 -22.53 -3.23 -24.00
N SER A 446 -22.48 -2.21 -23.15
CA SER A 446 -23.47 -1.14 -23.09
C SER A 446 -22.86 0.17 -23.54
N VAL A 447 -23.51 0.86 -24.48
CA VAL A 447 -23.11 2.21 -24.92
C VAL A 447 -24.22 3.17 -24.53
N THR A 448 -23.90 4.15 -23.68
CA THR A 448 -24.84 5.16 -23.19
C THR A 448 -24.35 6.56 -23.54
N ALA A 449 -25.15 7.31 -24.30
CA ALA A 449 -24.87 8.71 -24.60
C ALA A 449 -25.62 9.62 -23.62
N GLY A 450 -24.89 10.58 -23.02
CA GLY A 450 -25.45 11.58 -22.10
C GLY A 450 -26.30 12.65 -22.79
N GLU A 451 -25.80 13.19 -23.91
CA GLU A 451 -26.47 14.17 -24.79
C GLU A 451 -26.00 13.97 -26.24
N SER A 452 -26.79 14.38 -27.24
CA SER A 452 -26.46 14.27 -28.67
C SER A 452 -25.29 15.17 -29.02
N VAL A 453 -24.07 14.63 -29.04
CA VAL A 453 -22.90 15.34 -29.57
C VAL A 453 -22.14 14.41 -30.52
N PRO A 454 -22.08 14.73 -31.83
CA PRO A 454 -21.19 14.06 -32.77
C PRO A 454 -19.74 14.19 -32.27
N ASN A 455 -18.92 13.13 -32.37
CA ASN A 455 -17.46 13.10 -32.12
C ASN A 455 -16.95 12.77 -30.70
N LEU A 456 -17.78 12.28 -29.77
CA LEU A 456 -17.31 11.95 -28.40
C LEU A 456 -16.80 10.53 -28.20
N ILE A 457 -17.05 9.62 -29.15
CA ILE A 457 -16.58 8.23 -29.14
C ILE A 457 -15.88 7.98 -30.48
N LYS A 458 -14.57 7.74 -30.47
CA LYS A 458 -13.78 7.52 -31.69
C LYS A 458 -12.64 6.54 -31.46
N ASP A 459 -12.15 5.93 -32.54
CA ASP A 459 -11.00 5.04 -32.54
C ASP A 459 -11.17 3.87 -31.57
N ILE A 460 -12.34 3.22 -31.62
CA ILE A 460 -12.67 2.06 -30.80
C ILE A 460 -12.62 0.78 -31.64
N ALA A 461 -11.71 -0.11 -31.27
CA ALA A 461 -11.66 -1.48 -31.76
C ALA A 461 -11.95 -2.44 -30.59
N ILE A 462 -13.05 -3.20 -30.68
CA ILE A 462 -13.43 -4.21 -29.69
C ILE A 462 -13.64 -5.55 -30.40
N LYS A 463 -12.84 -6.55 -30.05
CA LYS A 463 -13.09 -7.95 -30.44
C LYS A 463 -13.82 -8.68 -29.33
N ILE A 464 -14.87 -9.43 -29.66
CA ILE A 464 -15.64 -10.20 -28.68
C ILE A 464 -15.67 -11.68 -29.06
N GLN A 465 -15.23 -12.53 -28.13
CA GLN A 465 -15.44 -13.98 -28.19
C GLN A 465 -16.43 -14.40 -27.10
N LEU A 466 -17.46 -15.17 -27.47
CA LEU A 466 -18.47 -15.71 -26.54
C LEU A 466 -18.25 -17.20 -26.29
N ASP A 467 -18.47 -17.63 -25.06
CA ASP A 467 -18.53 -19.04 -24.68
C ASP A 467 -19.98 -19.57 -24.78
N GLN A 468 -20.17 -20.87 -25.06
CA GLN A 468 -21.44 -21.50 -25.44
C GLN A 468 -22.58 -21.34 -24.42
N SER A 469 -22.28 -20.98 -23.17
CA SER A 469 -23.26 -20.69 -22.13
C SER A 469 -23.96 -19.33 -22.28
N ALA A 470 -23.55 -18.47 -23.22
CA ALA A 470 -24.04 -17.10 -23.37
C ALA A 470 -25.17 -16.91 -24.41
N SER A 471 -25.81 -17.99 -24.90
CA SER A 471 -26.73 -17.97 -26.06
C SER A 471 -27.97 -17.04 -25.96
N GLN A 472 -28.23 -16.44 -24.80
CA GLN A 472 -29.32 -15.47 -24.57
C GLN A 472 -28.87 -14.02 -24.32
N VAL A 473 -27.56 -13.74 -24.32
CA VAL A 473 -27.03 -12.40 -24.01
C VAL A 473 -27.05 -11.51 -25.26
N ARG A 474 -27.61 -10.29 -25.16
CA ARG A 474 -27.53 -9.31 -26.26
C ARG A 474 -26.09 -8.80 -26.39
N PHE A 475 -25.55 -8.78 -27.60
CA PHE A 475 -24.15 -8.36 -27.81
C PHE A 475 -23.89 -6.91 -27.38
N ALA A 476 -24.72 -5.99 -27.86
CA ALA A 476 -24.62 -4.59 -27.55
C ALA A 476 -26.00 -4.02 -27.22
N ARG A 477 -26.07 -3.17 -26.19
CA ARG A 477 -27.24 -2.33 -25.93
C ARG A 477 -26.87 -0.88 -26.10
N LEU A 478 -27.44 -0.26 -27.13
CA LEU A 478 -27.41 1.18 -27.32
C LEU A 478 -28.54 1.81 -26.48
N VAL A 479 -28.21 2.77 -25.63
CA VAL A 479 -29.19 3.54 -24.87
C VAL A 479 -28.97 5.02 -25.21
N SER A 480 -29.70 5.54 -26.19
CA SER A 480 -29.81 6.99 -26.40
C SER A 480 -31.05 7.51 -25.65
N GLN A 481 -30.92 8.66 -24.99
CA GLN A 481 -32.08 9.29 -24.35
C GLN A 481 -32.92 10.10 -25.35
N HIS A 482 -32.39 10.47 -26.53
CA HIS A 482 -33.09 11.30 -27.52
C HIS A 482 -32.62 11.09 -28.99
N GLY A 483 -33.01 9.98 -29.64
CA GLY A 483 -32.84 9.83 -31.10
C GLY A 483 -31.46 9.35 -31.53
N SER A 484 -31.29 9.07 -32.83
CA SER A 484 -30.27 8.21 -33.41
C SER A 484 -28.81 8.67 -33.19
N LEU A 485 -27.93 7.70 -32.95
CA LEU A 485 -26.48 7.87 -33.10
C LEU A 485 -26.16 7.77 -34.60
N ASP A 486 -26.21 8.88 -35.30
CA ASP A 486 -26.07 8.93 -36.77
C ASP A 486 -24.64 8.71 -37.30
N ASP A 487 -23.69 8.22 -36.50
CA ASP A 487 -22.35 7.90 -37.02
C ASP A 487 -21.58 6.85 -36.20
N THR A 488 -22.06 5.61 -36.18
CA THR A 488 -21.34 4.47 -35.57
C THR A 488 -20.15 3.98 -36.41
N SER A 489 -19.73 4.71 -37.44
CA SER A 489 -18.60 4.36 -38.31
C SER A 489 -17.26 4.23 -37.57
N ASN A 490 -17.15 4.79 -36.36
CA ASN A 490 -15.93 4.82 -35.56
C ASN A 490 -15.83 3.75 -34.45
N VAL A 491 -16.82 2.86 -34.32
CA VAL A 491 -16.77 1.71 -33.38
C VAL A 491 -16.85 0.43 -34.19
N SER A 492 -15.70 -0.23 -34.35
CA SER A 492 -15.65 -1.56 -34.97
C SER A 492 -15.79 -2.63 -33.90
N VAL A 493 -16.89 -3.38 -33.96
CA VAL A 493 -17.08 -4.59 -33.13
C VAL A 493 -17.01 -5.80 -34.04
N THR A 494 -15.97 -6.61 -33.88
CA THR A 494 -15.82 -7.87 -34.61
C THR A 494 -16.16 -9.02 -33.68
N LEU A 495 -17.12 -9.83 -34.11
CA LEU A 495 -17.50 -11.07 -33.42
C LEU A 495 -16.70 -12.21 -34.01
N GLU A 496 -15.93 -12.92 -33.18
CA GLU A 496 -15.22 -14.13 -33.57
C GLU A 496 -15.95 -15.35 -32.95
N PRO A 497 -16.23 -16.42 -33.73
CA PRO A 497 -16.95 -17.61 -33.27
C PRO A 497 -16.32 -18.34 -32.07
#